data_AF-A0A1Y2C4E2-F1
#
_entry.id   AF-A0A1Y2C4E2-F1
#
_cell.length_a   1.000
_cell.length_b   1.000
_cell.length_c   1.000
_cell.angle_alpha   90.00
_cell.angle_beta   90.00
_cell.angle_gamma   90.00
#
_symmetry.space_group_name_H-M   'P 1'
#
loop_
_entity.id
_entity.type
_entity.pdbx_description
1 polymer ?
#
loop_
_entity_poly.entity_id
_entity_poly.type
_entity_poly.pdbx_seq_one_letter_code
_entity_poly.pdbx_strand_id
1 'polypeptide(L)'
;MHLPTPALLLLTALSTSALGVTSPWSTTRSLSHMARSVTEGSSHSHPKPHTFSNTTLYLPSIAVAPSTGFATPECWALTPNYTIGTDPSLLGTLDLPLGETQTASFVHFPEDFKAPLHGPGGINIAEQVIFLSGAAIISFPNATGTITCSIGTNLIVVDISTVSNGHYTDWKAGTSVVLVQFKDGVVPGHEVVDRSFCA
;
A
#
# COMPACT_ATOMS: atom_id res chain seq x y z
N MET A 1 -22.08 -44.12 -8.43
CA MET A 1 -21.15 -43.18 -9.10
C MET A 1 -21.77 -42.75 -10.41
N HIS A 2 -22.30 -41.53 -10.49
CA HIS A 2 -22.75 -40.89 -11.73
C HIS A 2 -22.34 -39.43 -11.63
N LEU A 3 -21.34 -39.05 -12.41
CA LEU A 3 -20.91 -37.67 -12.61
C LEU A 3 -21.60 -37.15 -13.88
N PRO A 4 -22.23 -35.96 -13.86
CA PRO A 4 -22.76 -35.35 -15.07
C PRO A 4 -21.66 -34.69 -15.90
N THR A 5 -21.80 -34.81 -17.21
CA THR A 5 -21.00 -34.24 -18.29
C THR A 5 -21.04 -32.70 -18.29
N PRO A 6 -19.92 -32.00 -18.58
CA PRO A 6 -19.95 -30.55 -18.75
C PRO A 6 -20.42 -30.15 -20.14
N ALA A 7 -21.34 -29.19 -20.20
CA ALA A 7 -21.79 -28.54 -21.41
C ALA A 7 -20.75 -27.51 -21.90
N LEU A 8 -20.39 -27.60 -23.18
CA LEU A 8 -19.43 -26.75 -23.86
C LEU A 8 -20.13 -25.45 -24.28
N LEU A 9 -19.82 -24.32 -23.63
CA LEU A 9 -20.29 -22.99 -24.05
C LEU A 9 -19.32 -22.42 -25.10
N LEU A 10 -19.83 -22.22 -26.33
CA LEU A 10 -19.16 -21.50 -27.40
C LEU A 10 -19.34 -19.99 -27.17
N LEU A 11 -18.27 -19.24 -26.87
CA LEU A 11 -18.28 -17.78 -26.95
C LEU A 11 -17.78 -17.33 -28.32
N THR A 12 -18.66 -16.69 -29.08
CA THR A 12 -18.34 -15.98 -30.33
C THR A 12 -17.65 -14.64 -30.01
N ALA A 13 -16.43 -14.47 -30.51
CA ALA A 13 -15.71 -13.20 -30.45
C ALA A 13 -16.28 -12.18 -31.46
N LEU A 14 -16.69 -11.01 -30.96
CA LEU A 14 -17.06 -9.85 -31.78
C LEU A 14 -15.81 -9.00 -32.03
N SER A 15 -15.42 -8.87 -33.30
CA SER A 15 -14.38 -7.95 -33.75
C SER A 15 -14.91 -6.51 -33.76
N THR A 16 -14.20 -5.57 -33.17
CA THR A 16 -14.42 -4.14 -33.40
C THR A 16 -13.30 -3.56 -34.24
N SER A 17 -13.69 -2.97 -35.35
CA SER A 17 -12.84 -2.38 -36.37
C SER A 17 -12.25 -1.05 -35.89
N ALA A 18 -10.97 -0.86 -36.20
CA ALA A 18 -10.25 0.39 -36.04
C ALA A 18 -10.81 1.47 -36.98
N LEU A 19 -11.01 2.68 -36.45
CA LEU A 19 -11.10 3.89 -37.25
C LEU A 19 -10.01 4.85 -36.77
N GLY A 20 -9.02 5.04 -37.64
CA GLY A 20 -8.06 6.12 -37.52
C GLY A 20 -8.71 7.45 -37.88
N VAL A 21 -8.37 8.49 -37.12
CA VAL A 21 -8.58 9.88 -37.50
C VAL A 21 -7.28 10.63 -37.22
N THR A 22 -6.75 11.19 -38.30
CA THR A 22 -5.51 11.97 -38.37
C THR A 22 -5.70 13.38 -37.81
N SER A 23 -4.72 13.82 -37.02
CA SER A 23 -4.42 15.22 -36.69
C SER A 23 -4.14 16.03 -37.96
N PRO A 24 -4.55 17.31 -38.06
CA PRO A 24 -3.59 18.38 -37.77
C PRO A 24 -4.21 19.67 -37.22
N TRP A 25 -3.57 20.33 -36.27
CA TRP A 25 -3.38 21.79 -36.30
C TRP A 25 -2.36 22.24 -35.24
N SER A 26 -1.16 22.53 -35.73
CA SER A 26 -0.20 23.40 -35.07
C SER A 26 -0.72 24.84 -35.16
N THR A 27 -0.97 25.45 -34.01
CA THR A 27 -1.07 26.93 -33.94
C THR A 27 -0.15 27.41 -32.84
N THR A 28 1.01 27.92 -33.26
CA THR A 28 1.98 28.61 -32.42
C THR A 28 1.37 29.96 -32.00
N ARG A 29 1.00 30.10 -30.73
CA ARG A 29 0.74 31.42 -30.13
C ARG A 29 1.85 31.75 -29.15
N SER A 30 2.71 32.65 -29.59
CA SER A 30 3.63 33.40 -28.76
C SER A 30 2.83 34.29 -27.80
N LEU A 31 2.99 34.07 -26.50
CA LEU A 31 2.57 34.98 -25.45
C LEU A 31 3.79 35.25 -24.56
N SER A 32 4.57 36.23 -24.98
CA SER A 32 5.43 37.01 -24.08
C SER A 32 4.53 37.88 -23.21
N HIS A 33 4.52 37.67 -21.89
CA HIS A 33 4.57 38.74 -20.88
C HIS A 33 4.48 38.17 -19.45
N MET A 34 5.39 38.66 -18.61
CA MET A 34 5.37 38.69 -17.15
C MET A 34 5.78 37.41 -16.40
N ALA A 35 7.08 37.12 -16.45
CA ALA A 35 7.75 36.43 -15.35
C ALA A 35 7.70 37.35 -14.11
N ARG A 36 6.75 37.09 -13.21
CA ARG A 36 6.73 37.66 -11.87
C ARG A 36 7.58 36.74 -10.99
N SER A 37 8.69 37.30 -10.51
CA SER A 37 9.60 36.67 -9.55
C SER A 37 8.83 36.29 -8.27
N VAL A 38 8.50 35.01 -8.13
CA VAL A 38 8.11 34.43 -6.84
C VAL A 38 9.40 33.95 -6.17
N THR A 39 9.98 34.83 -5.37
CA THR A 39 10.94 34.47 -4.33
C THR A 39 10.15 34.14 -3.08
N GLU A 40 9.88 32.86 -2.85
CA GLU A 40 9.59 32.36 -1.50
C GLU A 40 9.97 30.88 -1.42
N GLY A 41 10.92 30.59 -0.54
CA GLY A 41 11.55 29.29 -0.39
C GLY A 41 10.58 28.25 0.13
N SER A 42 10.27 27.27 -0.71
CA SER A 42 9.93 25.94 -0.26
C SER A 42 11.01 25.01 -0.77
N SER A 43 12.05 24.79 0.04
CA SER A 43 12.96 23.68 -0.20
C SER A 43 12.19 22.39 0.06
N HIS A 44 11.49 21.89 -0.96
CA HIS A 44 11.17 20.47 -1.04
C HIS A 44 12.52 19.77 -1.16
N SER A 45 13.13 19.46 -0.02
CA SER A 45 14.29 18.58 0.02
C SER A 45 13.85 17.29 -0.64
N HIS A 46 14.35 17.05 -1.85
CA HIS A 46 14.21 15.74 -2.48
C HIS A 46 14.68 14.70 -1.45
N PRO A 47 13.87 13.67 -1.13
CA PRO A 47 14.31 12.61 -0.24
C PRO A 47 15.66 12.10 -0.73
N LYS A 48 16.66 12.07 0.15
CA LYS A 48 17.93 11.44 -0.22
C LYS A 48 17.62 9.98 -0.55
N PRO A 49 18.14 9.43 -1.67
CA PRO A 49 17.95 8.02 -1.97
C PRO A 49 18.47 7.18 -0.80
N HIS A 50 17.59 6.43 -0.15
CA HIS A 50 17.99 5.48 0.87
C HIS A 50 18.58 4.25 0.17
N THR A 51 19.80 3.86 0.54
CA THR A 51 20.39 2.62 0.02
C THR A 51 19.85 1.47 0.85
N PHE A 52 18.89 0.73 0.30
CA PHE A 52 18.32 -0.44 0.95
C PHE A 52 19.31 -1.63 0.92
N SER A 53 19.40 -2.33 2.04
CA SER A 53 20.14 -3.60 2.13
C SER A 53 19.38 -4.72 1.41
N ASN A 54 20.10 -5.62 0.73
CA ASN A 54 19.49 -6.82 0.14
C ASN A 54 19.22 -7.92 1.18
N THR A 55 19.64 -7.74 2.43
CA THR A 55 19.40 -8.68 3.54
C THR A 55 18.30 -8.23 4.50
N THR A 56 17.69 -7.07 4.26
CA THR A 56 16.68 -6.48 5.14
C THR A 56 15.37 -6.33 4.39
N LEU A 57 14.27 -6.74 5.02
CA LEU A 57 12.94 -6.44 4.52
C LEU A 57 12.56 -5.02 4.94
N TYR A 58 12.22 -4.18 3.95
CA TYR A 58 11.65 -2.87 4.19
C TYR A 58 10.15 -2.92 3.91
N LEU A 59 9.33 -2.55 4.89
CA LEU A 59 7.89 -2.43 4.71
C LEU A 59 7.44 -1.00 4.99
N PRO A 60 6.54 -0.45 4.16
CA PRO A 60 5.83 0.74 4.56
C PRO A 60 4.96 0.45 5.78
N SER A 61 4.75 1.47 6.59
CA SER A 61 3.85 1.38 7.73
C SER A 61 3.03 2.65 7.89
N ILE A 62 1.93 2.50 8.62
CA ILE A 62 1.18 3.61 9.17
C ILE A 62 1.40 3.57 10.68
N ALA A 63 2.18 4.53 11.16
CA ALA A 63 2.59 4.65 12.55
C ALA A 63 1.96 5.86 13.22
N VAL A 64 2.23 6.04 14.51
CA VAL A 64 1.80 7.20 15.28
C VAL A 64 2.99 8.13 15.51
N ALA A 65 2.90 9.35 15.01
CA ALA A 65 3.92 10.38 15.23
C ALA A 65 4.01 10.70 16.74
N PRO A 66 5.16 10.48 17.41
CA PRO A 66 5.26 10.65 18.86
C PRO A 66 4.98 12.08 19.36
N SER A 67 5.24 13.09 18.53
CA SER A 67 5.06 14.50 18.90
C SER A 67 3.61 14.99 18.80
N THR A 68 2.77 14.35 17.99
CA THR A 68 1.40 14.83 17.69
C THR A 68 0.31 13.78 17.98
N GLY A 69 0.64 12.50 18.07
CA GLY A 69 -0.34 11.42 18.14
C GLY A 69 -1.06 11.13 16.82
N PHE A 70 -0.64 11.77 15.71
CA PHE A 70 -1.30 11.59 14.42
C PHE A 70 -0.72 10.40 13.65
N ALA A 71 -1.59 9.75 12.88
CA ALA A 71 -1.18 8.72 11.95
C ALA A 71 -0.26 9.33 10.87
N THR A 72 0.85 8.67 10.60
CA THR A 72 1.88 9.11 9.65
C THR A 72 2.43 7.91 8.89
N PRO A 73 2.78 8.07 7.59
CA PRO A 73 3.53 7.04 6.89
C PRO A 73 4.96 6.95 7.44
N GLU A 74 5.49 5.74 7.53
CA GLU A 74 6.91 5.48 7.79
C GLU A 74 7.42 4.35 6.91
N CYS A 75 8.75 4.25 6.81
CA CYS A 75 9.43 3.12 6.20
C CYS A 75 10.21 2.38 7.29
N TRP A 76 9.87 1.11 7.47
CA TRP A 76 10.42 0.27 8.52
C TRP A 76 11.39 -0.75 7.94
N ALA A 77 12.62 -0.74 8.44
CA ALA A 77 13.58 -1.82 8.25
C ALA A 77 13.31 -2.88 9.32
N LEU A 78 12.81 -4.06 8.93
CA LEU A 78 12.47 -5.10 9.89
C LEU A 78 13.73 -5.77 10.47
N THR A 79 13.61 -6.18 11.73
CA THR A 79 14.64 -6.90 12.48
C THR A 79 14.04 -8.18 13.10
N PRO A 80 14.79 -9.30 13.10
CA PRO A 80 16.12 -9.46 12.50
C PRO A 80 16.09 -9.37 10.96
N ASN A 81 17.28 -9.29 10.35
CA ASN A 81 17.42 -9.43 8.91
C ASN A 81 16.98 -10.82 8.42
N TYR A 82 16.85 -10.99 7.11
CA TYR A 82 16.60 -12.31 6.51
C TYR A 82 17.64 -13.33 6.99
N THR A 83 17.16 -14.55 7.22
CA THR A 83 17.99 -15.73 7.39
C THR A 83 17.92 -16.60 6.13
N ILE A 84 18.94 -17.41 5.89
CA ILE A 84 18.93 -18.35 4.76
C ILE A 84 18.14 -19.59 5.19
N GLY A 85 17.10 -19.93 4.42
CA GLY A 85 16.29 -21.11 4.63
C GLY A 85 17.14 -22.38 4.56
N THR A 86 17.05 -23.20 5.61
CA THR A 86 17.72 -24.51 5.70
C THR A 86 16.74 -25.67 5.60
N ASP A 87 15.44 -25.40 5.66
CA ASP A 87 14.41 -26.40 5.41
C ASP A 87 14.54 -26.90 3.95
N PRO A 88 14.51 -28.22 3.70
CA PRO A 88 14.64 -28.77 2.35
C PRO A 88 13.65 -28.22 1.32
N SER A 89 12.47 -27.76 1.73
CA SER A 89 11.45 -27.17 0.84
C SER A 89 11.72 -25.70 0.49
N LEU A 90 12.56 -25.01 1.27
CA LEU A 90 12.90 -23.58 1.13
C LEU A 90 14.42 -23.36 1.10
N LEU A 91 15.20 -24.38 0.72
CA LEU A 91 16.65 -24.34 0.84
C LEU A 91 17.24 -23.20 -0.02
N GLY A 92 17.96 -22.29 0.63
CA GLY A 92 18.64 -21.17 -0.03
C GLY A 92 17.76 -19.92 -0.25
N THR A 93 16.48 -19.93 0.14
CA THR A 93 15.65 -18.72 0.12
C THR A 93 16.00 -17.79 1.26
N LEU A 94 15.65 -16.50 1.13
CA LEU A 94 15.68 -15.54 2.22
C LEU A 94 14.34 -15.60 2.98
N ASP A 95 14.39 -15.85 4.28
CA ASP A 95 13.21 -15.99 5.14
C ASP A 95 13.30 -15.05 6.36
N LEU A 96 12.17 -14.46 6.72
CA LEU A 96 12.02 -13.61 7.89
C LEU A 96 10.64 -13.87 8.52
N PRO A 97 10.57 -14.46 9.73
CA PRO A 97 9.30 -14.57 10.44
C PRO A 97 8.77 -13.18 10.80
N LEU A 98 7.51 -12.93 10.48
CA LEU A 98 6.81 -11.66 10.75
C LEU A 98 6.06 -11.67 12.09
N GLY A 99 6.32 -12.65 12.96
CA GLY A 99 5.68 -12.77 14.29
C GLY A 99 4.45 -13.68 14.32
N GLU A 100 3.80 -13.73 15.49
CA GLU A 100 2.61 -14.55 15.72
C GLU A 100 1.34 -13.86 15.21
N THR A 101 0.44 -14.63 14.61
CA THR A 101 -0.85 -14.15 14.12
C THR A 101 -1.97 -14.47 15.11
N GLN A 102 -2.81 -13.49 15.44
CA GLN A 102 -4.07 -13.69 16.18
C GLN A 102 -5.13 -14.29 15.25
N THR A 103 -5.38 -13.60 14.14
CA THR A 103 -6.34 -13.96 13.11
C THR A 103 -5.83 -13.51 11.74
N ALA A 104 -6.25 -14.20 10.69
CA ALA A 104 -6.06 -13.77 9.32
C ALA A 104 -7.40 -13.84 8.59
N SER A 105 -7.74 -12.80 7.85
CA SER A 105 -9.00 -12.72 7.10
C SER A 105 -8.75 -12.30 5.67
N PHE A 106 -9.51 -12.89 4.74
CA PHE A 106 -9.56 -12.45 3.35
C PHE A 106 -10.73 -11.48 3.20
N VAL A 107 -10.47 -10.33 2.62
CA VAL A 107 -11.48 -9.30 2.37
C VAL A 107 -11.49 -8.95 0.89
N HIS A 108 -12.68 -8.94 0.30
CA HIS A 108 -12.90 -8.51 -1.07
C HIS A 108 -13.88 -7.33 -1.09
N PHE A 109 -13.51 -6.28 -1.81
CA PHE A 109 -14.31 -5.09 -2.02
C PHE A 109 -14.94 -5.16 -3.42
N PRO A 110 -16.22 -5.59 -3.54
CA PRO A 110 -16.86 -5.73 -4.85
C PRO A 110 -17.17 -4.38 -5.51
N GLU A 111 -17.26 -3.31 -4.70
CA GLU A 111 -17.53 -1.94 -5.12
C GLU A 111 -16.51 -0.99 -4.50
N ASP A 112 -16.45 0.24 -5.02
CA ASP A 112 -15.67 1.31 -4.40
C ASP A 112 -16.18 1.54 -2.98
N PHE A 113 -15.27 1.51 -2.01
CA PHE A 113 -15.61 1.62 -0.59
C PHE A 113 -14.72 2.66 0.09
N LYS A 114 -15.35 3.73 0.60
CA LYS A 114 -14.68 4.74 1.41
C LYS A 114 -14.80 4.33 2.86
N ALA A 115 -13.72 3.78 3.41
CA ALA A 115 -13.72 3.36 4.79
C ALA A 115 -13.85 4.58 5.73
N PRO A 116 -14.55 4.44 6.87
CA PRO A 116 -14.49 5.46 7.92
C PRO A 116 -13.05 5.57 8.44
N LEU A 117 -12.79 6.63 9.21
CA LEU A 117 -11.51 6.82 9.90
C LEU A 117 -11.16 5.57 10.75
N HIS A 118 -9.93 5.06 10.64
CA HIS A 118 -9.47 3.76 11.19
C HIS A 118 -10.01 2.48 10.53
N GLY A 119 -10.75 2.60 9.43
CA GLY A 119 -11.37 1.45 8.78
C GLY A 119 -12.65 0.95 9.46
N PRO A 120 -13.41 0.05 8.82
CA PRO A 120 -14.61 -0.53 9.41
C PRO A 120 -14.22 -1.46 10.57
N GLY A 121 -14.37 -0.99 11.81
CA GLY A 121 -14.27 -1.86 12.99
C GLY A 121 -13.58 -1.26 14.20
N GLY A 122 -12.96 -0.07 14.11
CA GLY A 122 -12.22 0.51 15.23
C GLY A 122 -11.19 -0.48 15.79
N ILE A 123 -10.51 -1.18 14.88
CA ILE A 123 -9.63 -2.29 15.20
C ILE A 123 -8.54 -1.77 16.15
N ASN A 124 -8.57 -2.28 17.39
CA ASN A 124 -7.65 -1.89 18.45
C ASN A 124 -6.41 -2.79 18.51
N ILE A 125 -6.05 -3.40 17.38
CA ILE A 125 -4.91 -4.30 17.27
C ILE A 125 -4.14 -3.99 16.00
N ALA A 126 -2.81 -4.00 16.09
CA ALA A 126 -1.95 -3.83 14.94
C ALA A 126 -2.20 -4.93 13.90
N GLU A 127 -2.15 -4.56 12.63
CA GLU A 127 -2.37 -5.51 11.53
C GLU A 127 -1.41 -5.29 10.38
N GLN A 128 -1.26 -6.35 9.57
CA GLN A 128 -0.60 -6.29 8.28
C GLN A 128 -1.64 -6.43 7.19
N VAL A 129 -1.59 -5.52 6.22
CA VAL A 129 -2.50 -5.48 5.07
C VAL A 129 -1.73 -5.85 3.82
N ILE A 130 -2.10 -6.98 3.21
CA ILE A 130 -1.44 -7.53 2.03
C ILE A 130 -2.39 -7.45 0.85
N PHE A 131 -2.05 -6.64 -0.15
CA PHE A 131 -2.84 -6.46 -1.36
C PHE A 131 -2.61 -7.61 -2.34
N LEU A 132 -3.66 -8.40 -2.56
CA LEU A 132 -3.66 -9.51 -3.50
C LEU A 132 -4.13 -9.09 -4.91
N SER A 133 -5.01 -8.07 -4.99
CA SER A 133 -5.47 -7.48 -6.26
C SER A 133 -6.06 -6.09 -6.03
N GLY A 134 -6.29 -5.34 -7.11
CA GLY A 134 -6.88 -3.99 -7.06
C GLY A 134 -5.93 -2.93 -6.50
N ALA A 135 -6.52 -1.91 -5.87
CA ALA A 135 -5.80 -0.73 -5.41
C ALA A 135 -6.57 0.04 -4.31
N ALA A 136 -5.84 0.82 -3.53
CA ALA A 136 -6.43 1.77 -2.59
C ALA A 136 -5.58 3.04 -2.48
N ILE A 137 -6.18 4.12 -2.01
CA ILE A 137 -5.46 5.33 -1.61
C ILE A 137 -5.70 5.54 -0.12
N ILE A 138 -4.62 5.67 0.64
CA ILE A 138 -4.65 6.00 2.06
C ILE A 138 -4.30 7.47 2.22
N SER A 139 -5.07 8.18 3.04
CA SER A 139 -4.85 9.59 3.35
C SER A 139 -4.98 9.86 4.84
N PHE A 140 -4.34 10.93 5.30
CA PHE A 140 -4.22 11.26 6.72
C PHE A 140 -4.94 12.57 7.03
N PRO A 141 -5.79 12.64 8.06
CA PRO A 141 -6.54 13.86 8.39
C PRO A 141 -5.64 15.02 8.83
N ASN A 142 -4.49 14.70 9.44
CA ASN A 142 -3.61 15.69 10.08
C ASN A 142 -2.15 15.62 9.62
N ALA A 143 -1.84 14.85 8.58
CA ALA A 143 -0.51 14.75 7.99
C ALA A 143 -0.59 14.97 6.47
N THR A 144 0.44 15.58 5.90
CA THR A 144 0.56 15.73 4.45
C THR A 144 1.09 14.42 3.85
N GLY A 145 0.42 13.92 2.82
CA GLY A 145 0.86 12.74 2.07
C GLY A 145 -0.27 11.75 1.84
N THR A 146 -0.03 10.85 0.90
CA THR A 146 -0.92 9.74 0.59
C THR A 146 -0.09 8.50 0.34
N ILE A 147 -0.59 7.34 0.74
CA ILE A 147 -0.03 6.06 0.30
C ILE A 147 -0.90 5.54 -0.83
N THR A 148 -0.28 5.26 -1.97
CA THR A 148 -0.96 4.54 -3.06
C THR A 148 -0.64 3.07 -2.95
N CYS A 149 -1.65 2.26 -2.71
CA CYS A 149 -1.54 0.81 -2.62
C CYS A 149 -1.98 0.17 -3.93
N SER A 150 -1.27 -0.86 -4.36
CA SER A 150 -1.58 -1.69 -5.53
C SER A 150 -1.37 -3.16 -5.18
N ILE A 151 -1.60 -4.07 -6.14
CA ILE A 151 -1.20 -5.47 -6.01
C ILE A 151 0.26 -5.58 -5.52
N GLY A 152 0.49 -6.47 -4.55
CA GLY A 152 1.81 -6.68 -3.94
C GLY A 152 2.18 -5.66 -2.85
N THR A 153 1.40 -4.59 -2.66
CA THR A 153 1.60 -3.71 -1.50
C THR A 153 1.38 -4.52 -0.22
N ASN A 154 2.35 -4.44 0.67
CA ASN A 154 2.32 -5.04 1.99
C ASN A 154 2.70 -3.95 2.99
N LEU A 155 1.77 -3.57 3.88
CA LEU A 155 2.00 -2.54 4.88
C LEU A 155 1.61 -2.99 6.28
N ILE A 156 2.30 -2.47 7.29
CA ILE A 156 1.97 -2.65 8.69
C ILE A 156 1.21 -1.42 9.21
N VAL A 157 0.11 -1.63 9.90
CA VAL A 157 -0.77 -0.58 10.41
C VAL A 157 -0.78 -0.69 11.94
N VAL A 158 -0.28 0.34 12.63
CA VAL A 158 -0.22 0.39 14.10
C VAL A 158 -0.90 1.61 14.70
N ASP A 159 -1.46 2.50 13.88
CA ASP A 159 -2.24 3.67 14.31
C ASP A 159 -3.63 3.25 14.79
N ILE A 160 -3.73 2.42 15.82
CA ILE A 160 -5.02 1.93 16.34
C ILE A 160 -5.83 3.05 17.03
N SER A 161 -7.14 2.84 17.17
CA SER A 161 -8.05 3.91 17.63
C SER A 161 -7.81 4.43 19.05
N THR A 162 -7.09 3.67 19.89
CA THR A 162 -6.69 4.08 21.24
C THR A 162 -5.46 4.99 21.27
N VAL A 163 -4.70 5.08 20.19
CA VAL A 163 -3.41 5.80 20.14
C VAL A 163 -3.33 6.88 19.08
N SER A 164 -4.26 6.91 18.12
CA SER A 164 -4.27 7.91 17.05
C SER A 164 -5.67 8.31 16.60
N ASN A 165 -5.75 9.45 15.92
CA ASN A 165 -6.90 9.82 15.11
C ASN A 165 -7.05 8.92 13.87
N GLY A 166 -6.00 8.24 13.43
CA GLY A 166 -6.07 7.24 12.35
C GLY A 166 -5.91 7.80 10.94
N HIS A 167 -6.23 6.94 9.97
CA HIS A 167 -6.19 7.25 8.54
C HIS A 167 -7.52 6.91 7.84
N TYR A 168 -7.70 7.44 6.63
CA TYR A 168 -8.78 7.06 5.72
C TYR A 168 -8.25 6.16 4.62
N THR A 169 -9.05 5.19 4.21
CA THR A 169 -8.74 4.31 3.08
C THR A 169 -9.86 4.33 2.06
N ASP A 170 -9.52 4.76 0.85
CA ASP A 170 -10.38 4.73 -0.33
C ASP A 170 -10.07 3.46 -1.13
N TRP A 171 -10.87 2.42 -0.92
CA TRP A 171 -10.76 1.14 -1.61
C TRP A 171 -11.40 1.19 -2.99
N LYS A 172 -10.74 0.61 -3.99
CA LYS A 172 -11.31 0.46 -5.34
C LYS A 172 -12.04 -0.86 -5.52
N ALA A 173 -13.12 -0.85 -6.30
CA ALA A 173 -13.83 -2.04 -6.71
C ALA A 173 -12.86 -3.09 -7.30
N GLY A 174 -13.07 -4.35 -6.92
CA GLY A 174 -12.20 -5.45 -7.33
C GLY A 174 -10.97 -5.63 -6.43
N THR A 175 -10.78 -4.80 -5.40
CA THR A 175 -9.66 -4.97 -4.46
C THR A 175 -9.86 -6.18 -3.58
N SER A 176 -8.79 -6.95 -3.37
CA SER A 176 -8.79 -8.04 -2.39
C SER A 176 -7.53 -7.98 -1.56
N VAL A 177 -7.67 -8.15 -0.25
CA VAL A 177 -6.56 -8.10 0.70
C VAL A 177 -6.61 -9.28 1.67
N VAL A 178 -5.46 -9.61 2.25
CA VAL A 178 -5.38 -10.34 3.50
C VAL A 178 -5.11 -9.35 4.62
N LEU A 179 -5.95 -9.36 5.64
CA LEU A 179 -5.72 -8.65 6.90
C LEU A 179 -5.21 -9.65 7.93
N VAL A 180 -3.97 -9.46 8.40
CA VAL A 180 -3.33 -10.32 9.39
C VAL A 180 -3.19 -9.53 10.69
N GLN A 181 -3.93 -9.91 11.73
CA GLN A 181 -3.81 -9.28 13.04
C GLN A 181 -2.64 -9.90 13.79
N PHE A 182 -1.72 -9.07 14.27
CA PHE A 182 -0.63 -9.53 15.12
C PHE A 182 -1.15 -9.93 16.48
N LYS A 183 -0.70 -11.08 16.99
CA LYS A 183 -1.09 -11.57 18.30
C LYS A 183 -0.71 -10.57 19.39
N ASP A 184 -1.68 -10.23 20.23
CA ASP A 184 -1.54 -9.25 21.31
C ASP A 184 -1.04 -7.86 20.82
N GLY A 185 -1.18 -7.56 19.52
CA GLY A 185 -0.69 -6.32 18.90
C GLY A 185 0.84 -6.25 18.74
N VAL A 186 1.56 -7.36 18.91
CA VAL A 186 3.03 -7.40 18.85
C VAL A 186 3.50 -7.48 17.41
N VAL A 187 3.92 -6.35 16.85
CA VAL A 187 4.52 -6.25 15.51
C VAL A 187 5.98 -6.76 15.48
N PRO A 188 6.53 -7.09 14.30
CA PRO A 188 7.96 -7.38 14.14
C PRO A 188 8.85 -6.26 14.72
N GLY A 189 10.02 -6.66 15.21
CA GLY A 189 11.08 -5.70 15.51
C GLY A 189 11.41 -4.88 14.27
N HIS A 190 11.69 -3.59 14.44
CA HIS A 190 11.98 -2.70 13.31
C HIS A 190 12.76 -1.46 13.73
N GLU A 191 13.39 -0.83 12.75
CA GLU A 191 13.93 0.52 12.82
C GLU A 191 13.21 1.43 11.82
N VAL A 192 12.88 2.65 12.23
CA VAL A 192 12.31 3.66 11.34
C VAL A 192 13.44 4.28 10.53
N VAL A 193 13.54 3.94 9.25
CA VAL A 193 14.61 4.43 8.36
C VAL A 193 14.22 5.67 7.55
N ASP A 194 12.91 5.90 7.39
CA ASP A 194 12.35 7.13 6.85
C ASP A 194 10.97 7.41 7.46
N ARG A 195 10.60 8.69 7.57
CA ARG A 195 9.26 9.16 8.00
C ARG A 195 8.39 9.45 6.76
N SER A 196 8.51 8.60 5.76
CA SER A 196 7.80 8.62 4.49
C SER A 196 7.50 7.19 4.04
N PHE A 197 6.77 7.00 2.94
CA PHE A 197 6.54 5.67 2.38
C PHE A 197 7.86 5.09 1.84
N CYS A 198 8.10 3.78 1.97
CA CYS A 198 9.29 3.15 1.40
C CYS A 198 9.35 3.37 -0.13
N ALA A 199 10.32 4.17 -0.59
CA ALA A 199 10.51 4.55 -1.99
C ALA A 199 11.92 4.18 -2.47
#